data_AF-A0A942V4U2-F1
#
_entry.id   AF-A0A942V4U2-F1
#
_cell.length_a   1.000
_cell.length_b   1.000
_cell.length_c   1.000
_cell.angle_alpha   90.00
_cell.angle_beta   90.00
_cell.angle_gamma   90.00
#
_symmetry.space_group_name_H-M   'P 1'
#
loop_
_entity.id
_entity.type
_entity.pdbx_description
1 polymer ?
#
loop_
_entity_poly.entity_id
_entity_poly.type
_entity_poly.pdbx_seq_one_letter_code
_entity_poly.pdbx_strand_id
1 'polypeptide(L)' 'MEKKFKLKGHIIDSLILSKVLDKIEALGIDCYAADVKVGARRNDFSEAVFIVETDDESKMEEAVKLAKMHGAVEI' A
#
# COMPACT_ATOMS: atom_id res chain seq x y z
N MET A 1 -9.47 -8.61 -10.47
CA MET A 1 -10.18 -7.85 -9.40
C MET A 1 -9.29 -6.69 -8.95
N GLU A 2 -9.83 -5.54 -8.59
CA GLU A 2 -9.06 -4.35 -8.15
C GLU A 2 -9.47 -3.90 -6.74
N LYS A 3 -8.51 -3.57 -5.88
CA LYS A 3 -8.74 -2.91 -4.59
C LYS A 3 -7.77 -1.75 -4.36
N LYS A 4 -8.26 -0.69 -3.71
CA LYS A 4 -7.48 0.51 -3.39
C LYS A 4 -7.25 0.63 -1.90
N PHE A 5 -6.05 1.08 -1.56
CA PHE A 5 -5.64 1.26 -0.18
C PHE A 5 -4.94 2.58 0.02
N LYS A 6 -5.10 3.16 1.21
CA LYS A 6 -4.47 4.38 1.65
C LYS A 6 -3.53 4.14 2.83
N LEU A 7 -2.32 4.68 2.73
CA LEU A 7 -1.36 4.81 3.83
C LEU A 7 -1.22 6.28 4.21
N LYS A 8 -1.05 6.55 5.51
CA LYS A 8 -0.78 7.90 6.05
C LYS A 8 0.25 7.82 7.18
N GLY A 9 1.26 8.66 7.13
CA GLY A 9 2.30 8.74 8.16
C GLY A 9 3.65 9.21 7.61
N HIS A 10 4.74 8.82 8.27
CA HIS A 10 6.11 9.08 7.81
C HIS A 10 6.52 8.08 6.72
N ILE A 11 5.86 8.14 5.56
CA ILE A 11 6.00 7.13 4.50
C ILE A 11 7.44 7.04 3.97
N ILE A 12 8.13 8.18 3.83
CA ILE A 12 9.52 8.22 3.34
C ILE A 12 10.48 7.65 4.37
N ASP A 13 10.42 8.13 5.62
CA ASP A 13 11.38 7.71 6.65
C ASP A 13 11.21 6.22 7.02
N SER A 14 9.97 5.73 7.02
CA SER A 14 9.66 4.34 7.38
C SER A 14 9.77 3.35 6.21
N LEU A 15 9.86 3.86 4.97
CA LEU A 15 9.78 3.06 3.74
C LEU A 15 8.57 2.12 3.70
N ILE A 16 7.48 2.48 4.40
CA ILE A 16 6.35 1.57 4.61
C ILE A 16 5.62 1.25 3.30
N LEU A 17 5.50 2.23 2.39
CA LEU A 17 4.86 2.03 1.10
C LEU A 17 5.64 0.98 0.29
N SER A 18 6.93 1.19 0.08
CA SER A 18 7.80 0.25 -0.65
C SER A 18 7.73 -1.15 -0.04
N LYS A 19 7.84 -1.24 1.30
CA LYS A 19 7.76 -2.52 2.01
C LYS A 19 6.43 -3.26 1.80
N VAL A 20 5.31 -2.53 1.69
CA VAL A 20 4.01 -3.15 1.41
C VAL A 20 3.94 -3.63 -0.03
N LEU A 21 4.36 -2.82 -0.99
CA LEU A 21 4.36 -3.18 -2.41
C LEU A 21 5.24 -4.41 -2.67
N ASP A 22 6.49 -4.41 -2.21
CA ASP A 22 7.42 -5.53 -2.37
C ASP A 22 6.85 -6.84 -1.83
N LYS A 23 6.15 -6.76 -0.69
CA LYS A 23 5.54 -7.93 -0.06
C LYS A 23 4.33 -8.45 -0.82
N ILE A 24 3.53 -7.58 -1.43
CA ILE A 24 2.40 -7.97 -2.26
C ILE A 24 2.92 -8.56 -3.57
N GLU A 25 3.92 -7.94 -4.20
CA GLU A 25 4.57 -8.46 -5.41
C GLU A 25 5.21 -9.83 -5.17
N ALA A 26 5.77 -10.09 -3.99
CA ALA A 26 6.31 -11.40 -3.62
C ALA A 26 5.25 -12.53 -3.60
N LEU A 27 3.95 -12.20 -3.53
CA LEU A 27 2.84 -13.15 -3.69
C LEU A 27 2.47 -13.40 -5.17
N GLY A 28 3.19 -12.74 -6.10
CA GLY A 28 2.87 -12.72 -7.53
C GLY A 28 1.55 -12.02 -7.79
N ILE A 29 1.32 -10.89 -7.13
CA ILE A 29 0.16 -10.01 -7.28
C ILE A 29 0.67 -8.68 -7.83
N ASP A 30 0.01 -8.15 -8.86
CA ASP A 30 0.36 -6.85 -9.41
C ASP A 30 -0.10 -5.75 -8.45
N CYS A 31 0.78 -4.80 -8.15
CA CYS A 31 0.43 -3.64 -7.34
C CYS A 31 1.28 -2.43 -7.71
N TYR A 32 0.74 -1.24 -7.50
CA TYR A 32 1.45 0.01 -7.83
C TYR A 32 0.90 1.19 -7.03
N ALA A 33 1.75 2.19 -6.82
CA ALA A 33 1.33 3.47 -6.24
C ALA A 33 0.55 4.28 -7.28
N ALA A 34 -0.68 4.68 -6.95
CA ALA A 34 -1.52 5.51 -7.80
C ALA A 34 -1.43 7.01 -7.46
N ASP A 35 -1.19 7.35 -6.19
CA ASP A 35 -0.96 8.73 -5.75
C ASP A 35 -0.02 8.74 -4.55
N VAL A 36 0.91 9.70 -4.51
CA VAL A 36 1.83 9.90 -3.38
C VAL A 36 1.95 11.39 -3.11
N LYS A 37 1.49 11.79 -1.92
CA LYS A 37 1.60 13.17 -1.41
C LYS A 37 2.62 13.20 -0.29
N VAL A 38 3.73 13.86 -0.55
CA VAL A 38 4.81 14.01 0.42
C VAL A 38 4.57 15.27 1.26
N GLY A 39 4.68 15.11 2.58
CA GLY A 39 4.64 16.25 3.50
C GLY A 39 5.73 17.28 3.18
N ALA A 40 5.42 18.56 3.23
CA ALA A 40 6.35 19.62 2.82
C ALA A 40 7.55 19.76 3.78
N ARG A 41 7.33 19.45 5.06
CA ARG A 41 8.36 19.44 6.11
C ARG A 41 8.53 18.02 6.65
N ARG A 42 9.67 17.78 7.30
CA ARG A 42 10.02 16.47 7.87
C ARG A 42 8.98 15.89 8.84
N ASN A 43 8.29 16.75 9.58
CA ASN A 43 7.27 16.33 10.54
C ASN A 43 5.87 16.26 9.94
N ASP A 44 5.69 16.69 8.69
CA ASP A 44 4.39 16.63 8.02
C ASP A 44 4.14 15.19 7.55
N PHE A 45 2.91 14.70 7.76
CA PHE A 45 2.56 13.38 7.28
C PHE A 45 2.48 13.35 5.76
N SER A 46 3.00 12.26 5.20
CA SER A 46 2.79 11.89 3.81
C SER A 46 1.57 10.97 3.71
N GLU A 47 0.93 10.98 2.55
CA GLU A 47 -0.18 10.08 2.21
C GLU A 47 0.14 9.37 0.90
N ALA A 48 -0.22 8.09 0.79
CA ALA A 48 -0.10 7.34 -0.44
C ALA A 48 -1.36 6.53 -0.69
N VAL A 49 -1.77 6.45 -1.95
CA VAL A 49 -2.79 5.53 -2.44
C VAL A 49 -2.10 4.53 -3.34
N PHE A 50 -2.37 3.25 -3.13
CA PHE A 50 -1.88 2.18 -3.98
C PHE A 50 -3.02 1.23 -4.37
N ILE A 51 -2.81 0.54 -5.48
CA ILE A 51 -3.76 -0.37 -6.09
C ILE A 51 -3.17 -1.78 -6.07
N VAL A 52 -4.04 -2.76 -5.80
CA VAL A 52 -3.72 -4.19 -5.87
C VAL A 52 -4.65 -4.84 -6.88
N GLU A 53 -4.08 -5.58 -7.81
CA GLU A 53 -4.78 -6.23 -8.91
C GLU A 53 -4.46 -7.73 -8.95
N THR A 54 -5.50 -8.56 -8.88
CA THR A 54 -5.40 -10.02 -9.04
C THR A 54 -6.75 -10.60 -9.41
N ASP A 55 -6.76 -11.66 -10.21
CA ASP A 55 -7.98 -12.42 -10.55
C ASP A 55 -8.24 -13.60 -9.60
N ASP A 56 -7.35 -13.81 -8.64
CA ASP A 56 -7.47 -14.80 -7.57
C ASP A 56 -7.98 -14.14 -6.27
N GLU A 57 -9.15 -14.56 -5.81
CA GLU A 57 -9.80 -14.05 -4.60
C GLU A 57 -9.02 -14.38 -3.32
N SER A 58 -8.39 -15.55 -3.25
CA SER A 58 -7.58 -15.94 -2.08
C SER A 58 -6.33 -15.07 -1.97
N LYS A 59 -5.67 -14.80 -3.11
CA LYS A 59 -4.56 -13.84 -3.16
C LYS A 59 -5.00 -12.43 -2.77
N MET A 60 -6.18 -12.00 -3.20
CA MET A 60 -6.72 -10.70 -2.81
C MET A 60 -6.93 -10.60 -1.29
N GLU A 61 -7.48 -11.65 -0.66
CA GLU A 61 -7.64 -11.69 0.80
C GLU A 61 -6.28 -11.61 1.53
N GLU A 62 -5.26 -12.29 1.02
CA GLU A 62 -3.92 -12.25 1.59
C GLU A 62 -3.29 -10.85 1.47
N ALA A 63 -3.41 -10.22 0.29
CA ALA A 63 -2.95 -8.84 0.08
C ALA A 63 -3.68 -7.85 1.00
N VAL A 64 -5.00 -7.99 1.18
CA VAL A 64 -5.79 -7.17 2.13
C VAL A 64 -5.26 -7.32 3.56
N LYS A 65 -4.99 -8.56 4.01
CA LYS A 65 -4.45 -8.82 5.36
C LYS A 65 -3.08 -8.18 5.52
N LEU A 66 -2.22 -8.30 4.51
CA LEU A 66 -0.87 -7.74 4.51
C LEU A 66 -0.90 -6.20 4.56
N ALA A 67 -1.71 -5.58 3.71
CA ALA A 67 -1.92 -4.14 3.66
C ALA A 67 -2.38 -3.61 5.03
N LYS A 68 -3.40 -4.24 5.64
CA LYS A 68 -3.92 -3.85 6.97
C LYS A 68 -2.90 -4.02 8.10
N MET A 69 -2.07 -5.06 8.07
CA MET A 69 -0.99 -5.26 9.04
C MET A 69 0.03 -4.11 9.02
N HIS A 70 0.18 -3.46 7.87
CA HIS A 70 1.06 -2.31 7.68
C HIS A 70 0.35 -0.96 7.84
N GLY A 71 -0.88 -0.96 8.34
CA GLY A 71 -1.65 0.26 8.63
C GLY A 71 -2.34 0.87 7.41
N ALA A 72 -2.42 0.14 6.29
CA ALA A 72 -3.19 0.59 5.15
C ALA A 72 -4.70 0.40 5.39
N VAL A 73 -5.50 1.34 4.89
CA VAL A 73 -6.97 1.31 4.97
C VAL A 73 -7.53 1.19 3.57
N GLU A 74 -8.48 0.27 3.37
CA GLU A 74 -9.20 0.11 2.10
C GLU A 74 -10.12 1.31 1.84
N ILE A 75 -10.13 1.85 0.61
CA ILE A 75 -10.87 3.06 0.21
C ILE A 75 -11.65 2.90 -1.10
#